data_AF-A0A518B0Q8-F1
#
_entry.id   AF-A0A518B0Q8-F1
#
_cell.length_a   1.000
_cell.length_b   1.000
_cell.length_c   1.000
_cell.angle_alpha   90.00
_cell.angle_beta   90.00
_cell.angle_gamma   90.00
#
_symmetry.space_group_name_H-M   'P 1'
#
loop_
_entity.id
_entity.type
_entity.pdbx_description
1 polymer ?
#
loop_
_entity_poly.entity_id
_entity_poly.type
_entity_poly.pdbx_seq_one_letter_code
_entity_poly.pdbx_strand_id
1 'polypeptide(L)'
;MFEVEVLFLGIVVPFLFSAVVALFLPSSWPGSLRGTLALLAGLVATYLAFGLKSWVSFLPEDGWEYIFVLMGAALVLEGGALGLGLPSAVVWISRLVIACLAGWLSVPGYGALHDWRFLCASLIALAVLALGTSLHRFARERPGVGFPLLLSATLFLASIVIAEAGFNKLAQVGAAVAFGLAGLAAVSWKSRSALPAGAMPAIAVALPVLAFSGFANDYSELPVWCFVILGTAPLLLWLEKLPPGSLLSGWSRQLYDWVVVLVPVGSAVAVVVGR
;
A
#
# COMPACT_ATOMS: atom_id res chain seq x y z
N MET A 1 1.73 -28.73 -0.42
CA MET A 1 0.33 -28.51 -0.87
C MET A 1 -0.24 -27.19 -0.33
N PHE A 2 0.07 -26.80 0.92
CA PHE A 2 -0.32 -25.51 1.51
C PHE A 2 0.16 -24.26 0.73
N GLU A 3 1.33 -24.31 0.09
CA GLU A 3 1.91 -23.14 -0.58
C GLU A 3 1.12 -22.68 -1.81
N VAL A 4 0.55 -23.61 -2.59
CA VAL A 4 -0.19 -23.27 -3.82
C VAL A 4 -1.56 -22.68 -3.49
N GLU A 5 -2.25 -23.19 -2.47
CA GLU A 5 -3.53 -22.65 -2.02
C GLU A 5 -3.38 -21.26 -1.41
N VAL A 6 -2.36 -21.06 -0.57
CA VAL A 6 -2.05 -19.75 0.03
C VAL A 6 -1.71 -18.73 -1.05
N LEU A 7 -0.94 -19.12 -2.07
CA LEU A 7 -0.61 -18.25 -3.19
C LEU A 7 -1.84 -17.94 -4.04
N PHE A 8 -2.68 -18.93 -4.34
CA PHE A 8 -3.91 -18.73 -5.10
C PHE A 8 -4.88 -17.80 -4.36
N LEU A 9 -5.09 -18.00 -3.05
CA LEU A 9 -5.98 -17.17 -2.24
C LEU A 9 -5.42 -15.75 -2.03
N GLY A 10 -4.11 -15.59 -1.87
CA GLY A 10 -3.47 -14.28 -1.72
C GLY A 10 -3.38 -13.44 -2.99
N ILE A 11 -3.57 -14.05 -4.16
CA ILE A 11 -3.42 -13.40 -5.47
C ILE A 11 -4.77 -13.25 -6.15
N VAL A 12 -5.48 -14.36 -6.33
CA VAL A 12 -6.67 -14.41 -7.19
C VAL A 12 -7.87 -13.76 -6.50
N VAL A 13 -8.05 -13.99 -5.20
CA VAL A 13 -9.17 -13.42 -4.44
C VAL A 13 -9.14 -11.90 -4.41
N PRO A 14 -8.06 -11.21 -3.96
CA PRO A 14 -8.04 -9.75 -3.94
C PRO A 14 -8.20 -9.15 -5.32
N PHE A 15 -7.55 -9.71 -6.34
CA PHE A 15 -7.67 -9.26 -7.72
C PHE A 15 -9.12 -9.35 -8.22
N LEU A 16 -9.73 -10.53 -8.12
CA LEU A 16 -11.09 -10.77 -8.63
C LEU A 16 -12.12 -9.96 -7.87
N PHE A 17 -12.07 -9.93 -6.53
CA PHE A 17 -13.06 -9.18 -5.75
C PHE A 17 -12.96 -7.68 -6.00
N SER A 18 -11.75 -7.12 -6.04
CA SER A 18 -11.58 -5.70 -6.38
C SER A 18 -12.05 -5.39 -7.80
N ALA A 19 -11.75 -6.25 -8.78
CA ALA A 19 -12.22 -6.05 -10.15
C ALA A 19 -13.75 -6.18 -10.27
N VAL A 20 -14.33 -7.24 -9.73
CA VAL A 20 -15.78 -7.53 -9.77
C VAL A 20 -16.54 -6.41 -9.08
N VAL A 21 -16.20 -6.07 -7.83
CA VAL A 21 -16.90 -5.00 -7.11
C VAL A 21 -16.79 -3.67 -7.86
N ALA A 22 -15.62 -3.32 -8.39
CA ALA A 22 -15.47 -2.10 -9.18
C ALA A 22 -16.36 -2.10 -10.45
N LEU A 23 -16.56 -3.25 -11.10
CA LEU A 23 -17.42 -3.39 -12.28
C LEU A 23 -18.91 -3.30 -11.96
N PHE A 24 -19.35 -3.86 -10.83
CA PHE A 24 -20.77 -3.91 -10.45
C PHE A 24 -21.27 -2.69 -9.68
N LEU A 25 -20.37 -1.85 -9.13
CA LEU A 25 -20.79 -0.62 -8.48
C LEU A 25 -21.39 0.39 -9.49
N PRO A 26 -22.46 1.13 -9.11
CA PRO A 26 -23.12 2.07 -10.01
C PRO A 26 -22.17 3.09 -10.62
N SER A 27 -22.23 3.29 -11.94
CA SER A 27 -21.39 4.28 -12.62
C SER A 27 -21.68 5.72 -12.21
N SER A 28 -22.86 5.99 -11.63
CA SER A 28 -23.25 7.28 -11.06
C SER A 28 -22.50 7.63 -9.78
N TRP A 29 -21.85 6.66 -9.13
CA TRP A 29 -21.11 6.91 -7.90
C TRP A 29 -19.73 7.52 -8.20
N PRO A 30 -19.21 8.39 -7.30
CA PRO A 30 -17.88 8.94 -7.42
C PRO A 30 -16.81 7.84 -7.57
N GLY A 31 -15.88 8.03 -8.52
CA GLY A 31 -14.83 7.05 -8.81
C GLY A 31 -13.98 6.72 -7.59
N SER A 32 -13.65 7.70 -6.75
CA SER A 32 -12.95 7.49 -5.48
C SER A 32 -13.72 6.54 -4.56
N LEU A 33 -15.02 6.75 -4.35
CA LEU A 33 -15.84 5.87 -3.51
C LEU A 33 -15.86 4.43 -4.04
N ARG A 34 -16.01 4.27 -5.36
CA ARG A 34 -16.02 2.96 -6.00
C ARG A 34 -14.69 2.23 -5.83
N GLY A 35 -13.57 2.93 -6.01
CA GLY A 35 -12.24 2.37 -5.80
C GLY A 35 -11.98 1.97 -4.35
N THR A 36 -12.41 2.80 -3.41
CA THR A 36 -12.36 2.53 -1.96
C THR A 36 -13.08 1.23 -1.62
N LEU A 37 -14.34 1.10 -2.04
CA LEU A 37 -15.17 -0.06 -1.75
C LEU A 37 -14.65 -1.33 -2.42
N ALA A 38 -14.15 -1.22 -3.65
CA ALA A 38 -13.58 -2.33 -4.38
C ALA A 38 -12.28 -2.84 -3.75
N LEU A 39 -11.36 -1.96 -3.33
CA LEU A 39 -10.16 -2.40 -2.61
C LEU A 39 -10.53 -2.99 -1.25
N LEU A 40 -11.44 -2.34 -0.50
CA LEU A 40 -11.90 -2.83 0.80
C LEU A 40 -12.51 -4.23 0.68
N ALA A 41 -13.35 -4.47 -0.33
CA ALA A 41 -13.92 -5.79 -0.58
C ALA A 41 -12.85 -6.84 -0.92
N GLY A 42 -11.84 -6.47 -1.72
CA GLY A 42 -10.69 -7.34 -1.99
C GLY A 42 -9.90 -7.71 -0.74
N LEU A 43 -9.65 -6.73 0.14
CA LEU A 43 -8.95 -6.95 1.42
C LEU A 43 -9.77 -7.81 2.37
N VAL A 44 -11.07 -7.55 2.51
CA VAL A 44 -11.98 -8.35 3.35
C VAL A 44 -12.07 -9.78 2.81
N ALA A 45 -12.23 -9.97 1.50
CA ALA A 45 -12.30 -11.31 0.90
C ALA A 45 -11.00 -12.08 1.12
N THR A 46 -9.85 -11.43 0.97
CA THR A 46 -8.52 -12.01 1.26
C THR A 46 -8.42 -12.42 2.73
N TYR A 47 -8.79 -11.52 3.64
CA TYR A 47 -8.75 -11.76 5.08
C TYR A 47 -9.66 -12.93 5.48
N LEU A 48 -10.84 -13.05 4.88
CA LEU A 48 -11.73 -14.20 5.07
C LEU A 48 -11.15 -15.49 4.47
N ALA A 49 -10.53 -15.41 3.29
CA ALA A 49 -9.96 -16.56 2.57
C ALA A 49 -8.79 -17.22 3.31
N PHE A 50 -7.93 -16.43 3.97
CA PHE A 50 -6.85 -16.98 4.80
C PHE A 50 -7.30 -17.51 6.17
N GLY A 51 -8.60 -17.41 6.47
CA GLY A 51 -9.19 -17.84 7.73
C GLY A 51 -8.90 -16.86 8.87
N LEU A 52 -9.97 -16.29 9.44
CA LEU A 52 -9.96 -15.34 10.57
C LEU A 52 -8.98 -15.72 11.71
N LYS A 53 -8.80 -17.02 11.95
CA LYS A 53 -7.97 -17.55 13.04
C LYS A 53 -6.47 -17.40 12.82
N SER A 54 -5.97 -17.28 11.59
CA SER A 54 -4.52 -17.22 11.33
C SER A 54 -3.95 -15.79 11.45
N TRP A 55 -4.83 -14.78 11.43
CA TRP A 55 -4.50 -13.35 11.38
C TRP A 55 -4.93 -12.55 12.61
N VAL A 56 -5.97 -12.98 13.32
CA VAL A 56 -6.48 -12.25 14.49
C VAL A 56 -6.56 -13.21 15.68
N SER A 57 -5.49 -13.20 16.47
CA SER A 57 -5.63 -13.23 17.92
C SER A 57 -6.52 -12.05 18.31
N PHE A 58 -7.60 -12.29 19.04
CA PHE A 58 -8.61 -11.27 19.37
C PHE A 58 -8.06 -10.05 20.14
N LEU A 59 -6.81 -10.16 20.63
CA LEU A 59 -5.98 -9.10 21.16
C LEU A 59 -4.65 -9.15 20.40
N PRO A 60 -4.33 -8.14 19.59
CA PRO A 60 -3.05 -8.12 18.90
C PRO A 60 -1.89 -8.08 19.89
N GLU A 61 -1.00 -9.08 19.82
CA GLU A 61 0.21 -9.10 20.64
C GLU A 61 1.31 -8.24 19.99
N ASP A 62 1.29 -8.15 18.65
CA ASP A 62 2.28 -7.41 17.87
C ASP A 62 1.66 -6.30 17.01
N GLY A 63 2.43 -5.23 16.80
CA GLY A 63 1.98 -4.02 16.09
C GLY A 63 1.60 -4.24 14.62
N TRP A 64 2.17 -5.26 13.95
CA TRP A 64 1.93 -5.53 12.53
C TRP A 64 0.51 -6.04 12.24
N GLU A 65 -0.15 -6.66 13.23
CA GLU A 65 -1.52 -7.20 13.08
C GLU A 65 -2.56 -6.10 12.82
N TYR A 66 -2.27 -4.86 13.24
CA TYR A 66 -3.14 -3.71 13.01
C TYR A 66 -3.15 -3.24 11.55
N ILE A 67 -2.27 -3.75 10.67
CA ILE A 67 -2.13 -3.21 9.31
C ILE A 67 -3.44 -3.26 8.51
N PHE A 68 -4.20 -4.37 8.58
CA PHE A 68 -5.49 -4.48 7.88
C PHE A 68 -6.54 -3.53 8.43
N VAL A 69 -6.57 -3.37 9.76
CA VAL A 69 -7.48 -2.45 10.44
C VAL A 69 -7.15 -1.01 10.04
N LEU A 70 -5.87 -0.64 10.03
CA LEU A 70 -5.39 0.69 9.63
C LEU A 70 -5.66 0.97 8.15
N MET A 71 -5.42 0.02 7.26
CA MET A 71 -5.76 0.14 5.83
C MET A 71 -7.27 0.30 5.63
N GLY A 72 -8.08 -0.52 6.31
CA GLY A 72 -9.54 -0.43 6.27
C GLY A 72 -10.05 0.91 6.80
N ALA A 73 -9.51 1.38 7.92
CA ALA A 73 -9.83 2.69 8.48
C ALA A 73 -9.42 3.82 7.54
N ALA A 74 -8.25 3.74 6.90
CA ALA A 74 -7.81 4.71 5.90
C ALA A 74 -8.76 4.75 4.69
N LEU A 75 -9.20 3.58 4.20
CA LEU A 75 -10.18 3.50 3.11
C LEU A 75 -11.52 4.10 3.53
N VAL A 76 -12.06 3.72 4.68
CA VAL A 76 -13.38 4.19 5.12
C VAL A 76 -13.37 5.68 5.47
N LEU A 77 -12.41 6.13 6.27
CA LEU A 77 -12.37 7.51 6.77
C LEU A 77 -11.84 8.49 5.73
N GLU A 78 -10.72 8.20 5.08
CA GLU A 78 -10.11 9.10 4.10
C GLU A 78 -10.68 8.85 2.70
N GLY A 79 -10.67 7.60 2.23
CA GLY A 79 -11.24 7.23 0.93
C GLY A 79 -12.74 7.51 0.84
N GLY A 80 -13.49 7.28 1.92
CA GLY A 80 -14.91 7.63 2.03
C GLY A 80 -15.14 9.14 2.06
N ALA A 81 -14.38 9.90 2.86
CA ALA A 81 -14.48 11.36 2.89
C ALA A 81 -14.20 11.99 1.51
N LEU A 82 -13.17 11.49 0.81
CA LEU A 82 -12.86 11.88 -0.57
C LEU A 82 -13.96 11.48 -1.56
N GLY A 83 -14.57 10.30 -1.35
CA GLY A 83 -15.71 9.79 -2.12
C GLY A 83 -16.94 10.68 -2.01
N LEU A 84 -17.26 11.11 -0.79
CA LEU A 84 -18.44 11.91 -0.47
C LEU A 84 -18.24 13.42 -0.73
N GLY A 85 -17.04 13.84 -1.14
CA GLY A 85 -16.75 15.26 -1.38
C GLY A 85 -16.78 16.11 -0.11
N LEU A 86 -16.37 15.54 1.04
CA LEU A 86 -16.32 16.27 2.31
C LEU A 86 -15.30 17.43 2.26
N PRO A 87 -15.44 18.44 3.14
CA PRO A 87 -14.51 19.56 3.21
C PRO A 87 -13.05 19.11 3.38
N SER A 88 -12.11 19.86 2.79
CA SER A 88 -10.68 19.55 2.84
C SER A 88 -10.15 19.39 4.27
N ALA A 89 -10.67 20.16 5.22
CA ALA A 89 -10.32 20.06 6.63
C ALA A 89 -10.64 18.66 7.20
N VAL A 90 -11.78 18.07 6.86
CA VAL A 90 -12.19 16.73 7.33
C VAL A 90 -11.24 15.66 6.79
N VAL A 91 -10.89 15.75 5.50
CA VAL A 91 -9.94 14.83 4.85
C VAL A 91 -8.55 14.93 5.48
N TRP A 92 -8.09 16.15 5.80
CA TRP A 92 -6.80 16.34 6.45
C TRP A 92 -6.77 15.84 7.89
N ILE A 93 -7.84 16.08 8.64
CA ILE A 93 -7.98 15.57 10.02
C ILE A 93 -8.00 14.04 10.00
N SER A 94 -8.78 13.41 9.12
CA SER A 94 -8.82 11.94 9.04
C SER A 94 -7.45 11.37 8.65
N ARG A 95 -6.76 11.97 7.67
CA ARG A 95 -5.40 11.57 7.28
C ARG A 95 -4.40 11.70 8.43
N LEU A 96 -4.45 12.79 9.20
CA LEU A 96 -3.59 12.99 10.37
C LEU A 96 -3.87 11.94 11.46
N VAL A 97 -5.14 11.68 11.77
CA VAL A 97 -5.53 10.66 12.73
C VAL A 97 -5.03 9.28 12.30
N ILE A 98 -5.25 8.90 11.03
CA ILE A 98 -4.77 7.63 10.48
C ILE A 98 -3.25 7.53 10.53
N ALA A 99 -2.52 8.59 10.18
CA ALA A 99 -1.07 8.59 10.24
C ALA A 99 -0.54 8.43 11.67
N CYS A 100 -1.12 9.14 12.65
CA CYS A 100 -0.77 9.01 14.06
C CYS A 100 -1.07 7.61 14.60
N LEU A 101 -2.25 7.04 14.26
CA LEU A 101 -2.60 5.68 14.64
C LEU A 101 -1.68 4.65 14.00
N ALA A 102 -1.36 4.81 12.71
CA ALA A 102 -0.44 3.94 12.01
C ALA A 102 0.95 3.99 12.64
N GLY A 103 1.47 5.18 12.94
CA GLY A 103 2.74 5.32 13.63
C GLY A 103 2.72 4.68 15.02
N TRP A 104 1.69 4.94 15.82
CA TRP A 104 1.63 4.47 17.20
C TRP A 104 1.42 2.95 17.33
N LEU A 105 0.53 2.38 16.50
CA LEU A 105 0.14 0.98 16.57
C LEU A 105 1.12 0.06 15.85
N SER A 106 1.85 0.55 14.83
CA SER A 106 2.78 -0.30 14.06
C SER A 106 4.13 -0.49 14.75
N VAL A 107 4.49 0.34 15.74
CA VAL A 107 5.74 0.17 16.48
C VAL A 107 5.53 -0.84 17.60
N PRO A 108 6.18 -2.03 17.54
CA PRO A 108 5.99 -3.06 18.54
C PRO A 108 6.55 -2.62 19.90
N GLY A 109 5.99 -3.17 20.98
CA GLY A 109 6.37 -2.87 22.35
C GLY A 109 7.68 -3.50 22.82
N TYR A 110 8.58 -3.87 21.91
CA TYR A 110 9.84 -4.53 22.25
C TYR A 110 10.71 -3.64 23.12
N GLY A 111 11.35 -4.21 24.14
CA GLY A 111 12.22 -3.46 25.06
C GLY A 111 13.33 -2.70 24.33
N ALA A 112 13.88 -3.25 23.26
CA ALA A 112 14.92 -2.62 22.43
C ALA A 112 14.45 -1.34 21.72
N LEU A 113 13.14 -1.20 21.47
CA LEU A 113 12.56 -0.01 20.83
C LEU A 113 11.98 0.98 21.84
N HIS A 114 12.00 0.69 23.15
CA HIS A 114 11.30 1.50 24.15
C HIS A 114 11.71 2.98 24.09
N ASP A 115 13.02 3.25 24.09
CA ASP A 115 13.56 4.61 24.06
C ASP A 115 13.32 5.32 22.71
N TRP A 116 13.23 4.55 21.63
CA TRP A 116 13.10 5.07 20.26
C TRP A 116 11.66 5.04 19.74
N ARG A 117 10.71 4.51 20.52
CA ARG A 117 9.34 4.25 20.08
C ARG A 117 8.66 5.50 19.54
N PHE A 118 8.81 6.63 20.24
CA PHE A 118 8.25 7.90 19.82
C PHE A 118 8.85 8.40 18.51
N LEU A 119 10.16 8.21 18.31
CA LEU A 119 10.83 8.60 17.06
C LEU A 119 10.33 7.71 15.91
N CYS A 120 10.34 6.39 16.08
CA CYS A 120 9.85 5.45 15.06
C CYS A 120 8.39 5.73 14.69
N ALA A 121 7.52 5.92 15.69
CA ALA A 121 6.11 6.22 15.47
C ALA A 121 5.93 7.53 14.70
N SER A 122 6.70 8.57 15.05
CA SER A 122 6.66 9.87 14.36
C SER A 122 7.14 9.78 12.92
N LEU A 123 8.20 9.00 12.65
CA LEU A 123 8.73 8.80 11.30
C LEU A 123 7.75 8.02 10.42
N ILE A 124 7.12 6.97 10.95
CA ILE A 124 6.07 6.23 10.23
C ILE A 124 4.88 7.14 9.94
N ALA A 125 4.40 7.90 10.93
CA ALA A 125 3.31 8.84 10.74
C ALA A 125 3.64 9.88 9.66
N LEU A 126 4.85 10.44 9.69
CA LEU A 126 5.33 11.38 8.67
C LEU A 126 5.38 10.74 7.28
N ALA A 127 5.87 9.50 7.17
CA ALA A 127 5.90 8.76 5.91
C ALA A 127 4.49 8.50 5.36
N VAL A 128 3.54 8.09 6.21
CA VAL A 128 2.12 7.90 5.84
C VAL A 128 1.51 9.23 5.36
N LEU A 129 1.77 10.34 6.04
CA LEU A 129 1.30 11.67 5.61
C LEU A 129 1.90 12.09 4.26
N ALA A 130 3.21 11.94 4.11
CA ALA A 130 3.93 12.30 2.89
C ALA A 130 3.47 11.46 1.69
N LEU A 131 3.31 10.15 1.89
CA LEU A 131 2.77 9.26 0.85
C LEU A 131 1.30 9.55 0.58
N GLY A 132 0.45 9.69 1.60
CA GLY A 132 -0.98 9.92 1.41
C GLY A 132 -1.26 11.18 0.60
N THR A 133 -0.54 12.26 0.89
CA THR A 133 -0.64 13.51 0.14
C THR A 133 -0.11 13.38 -1.30
N SER A 134 1.05 12.73 -1.47
CA SER A 134 1.70 12.56 -2.77
C SER A 134 0.91 11.62 -3.69
N LEU A 135 0.54 10.44 -3.19
CA LEU A 135 -0.22 9.43 -3.93
C LEU A 135 -1.60 9.93 -4.34
N HIS A 136 -2.30 10.64 -3.45
CA HIS A 136 -3.58 11.27 -3.80
C HIS A 136 -3.42 12.29 -4.92
N ARG A 137 -2.37 13.13 -4.86
CA ARG A 137 -2.06 14.10 -5.91
C ARG A 137 -1.74 13.41 -7.23
N PHE A 138 -0.85 12.42 -7.24
CA PHE A 138 -0.46 11.70 -8.46
C PHE A 138 -1.62 10.92 -9.07
N ALA A 139 -2.49 10.30 -8.25
CA ALA A 139 -3.69 9.63 -8.74
C ALA A 139 -4.67 10.57 -9.45
N ARG A 140 -4.73 11.84 -9.04
CA ARG A 140 -5.56 12.88 -9.68
C ARG A 140 -4.90 13.44 -10.94
N GLU A 141 -3.60 13.67 -10.91
CA GLU A 141 -2.84 14.20 -12.06
C GLU A 141 -2.71 13.17 -13.19
N ARG A 142 -2.73 11.87 -12.87
CA ARG A 142 -2.47 10.78 -13.83
C ARG A 142 -3.61 9.75 -13.82
N PRO A 143 -4.80 10.11 -14.34
CA PRO A 143 -5.89 9.16 -14.47
C PRO A 143 -5.49 8.07 -15.48
N GLY A 144 -5.48 6.82 -15.04
CA GLY A 144 -5.14 5.69 -15.91
C GLY A 144 -4.60 4.49 -15.14
N VAL A 145 -4.15 3.50 -15.91
CA VAL A 145 -3.74 2.19 -15.40
C VAL A 145 -2.28 2.16 -14.97
N GLY A 146 -1.44 3.01 -15.57
CA GLY A 146 0.00 3.01 -15.34
C GLY A 146 0.37 3.23 -13.87
N PHE A 147 -0.31 4.16 -13.20
CA PHE A 147 -0.04 4.49 -11.80
C PHE A 147 -0.44 3.40 -10.80
N PRO A 148 -1.67 2.85 -10.79
CA PRO A 148 -2.00 1.74 -9.90
C PRO A 148 -1.20 0.47 -10.20
N LEU A 149 -0.84 0.20 -11.46
CA LEU A 149 0.08 -0.92 -11.79
C LEU A 149 1.49 -0.69 -11.23
N LEU A 150 2.01 0.54 -11.28
CA LEU A 150 3.29 0.87 -10.69
C LEU A 150 3.31 0.61 -9.17
N LEU A 151 2.27 1.04 -8.47
CA LEU A 151 2.12 0.81 -7.03
C LEU A 151 1.91 -0.67 -6.71
N SER A 152 1.14 -1.38 -7.53
CA SER A 152 0.97 -2.83 -7.45
C SER A 152 2.32 -3.56 -7.57
N ALA A 153 3.12 -3.24 -8.59
CA ALA A 153 4.45 -3.80 -8.76
C ALA A 153 5.38 -3.45 -7.59
N THR A 154 5.33 -2.22 -7.09
CA THR A 154 6.11 -1.77 -5.93
C THR A 154 5.78 -2.59 -4.68
N LEU A 155 4.49 -2.78 -4.39
CA LEU A 155 4.03 -3.59 -3.25
C LEU A 155 4.38 -5.06 -3.41
N PHE A 156 4.26 -5.61 -4.62
CA PHE A 156 4.64 -6.99 -4.90
C PHE A 156 6.13 -7.23 -4.65
N LEU A 157 7.00 -6.34 -5.13
CA LEU A 157 8.43 -6.40 -4.86
C LEU A 157 8.75 -6.20 -3.36
N ALA A 158 8.02 -5.30 -2.68
CA ALA A 158 8.13 -5.13 -1.23
C ALA A 158 7.79 -6.42 -0.48
N SER A 159 6.74 -7.15 -0.90
CA SER A 159 6.39 -8.45 -0.34
C SER A 159 7.48 -9.49 -0.51
N ILE A 160 8.21 -9.50 -1.62
CA ILE A 160 9.35 -10.40 -1.81
C ILE A 160 10.42 -10.10 -0.75
N VAL A 161 10.82 -8.84 -0.60
CA VAL A 161 11.81 -8.46 0.43
C VAL A 161 11.34 -8.84 1.84
N ILE A 162 10.06 -8.64 2.15
CA ILE A 162 9.49 -8.98 3.47
C ILE A 162 9.44 -10.50 3.68
N ALA A 163 9.18 -11.30 2.64
CA ALA A 163 9.22 -12.75 2.73
C ALA A 163 10.64 -13.23 3.07
N GLU A 164 11.64 -12.66 2.39
CA GLU A 164 13.05 -12.97 2.61
C GLU A 164 13.58 -12.44 3.95
N ALA A 165 12.96 -11.41 4.53
CA ALA A 165 13.19 -11.00 5.92
C ALA A 165 12.67 -12.02 6.95
N GLY A 166 12.03 -13.10 6.49
CA GLY A 166 11.47 -14.17 7.31
C GLY A 166 10.02 -13.97 7.72
N PHE A 167 9.33 -12.95 7.19
CA PHE A 167 7.98 -12.59 7.64
C PHE A 167 6.87 -12.91 6.63
N ASN A 168 6.63 -14.19 6.39
CA ASN A 168 5.68 -14.70 5.39
C ASN A 168 4.26 -14.14 5.51
N LYS A 169 3.72 -13.99 6.73
CA LYS A 169 2.39 -13.41 6.94
C LYS A 169 2.33 -11.98 6.41
N LEU A 170 3.30 -11.14 6.78
CA LEU A 170 3.34 -9.75 6.34
C LEU A 170 3.55 -9.64 4.82
N ALA A 171 4.37 -10.53 4.23
CA ALA A 171 4.53 -10.62 2.79
C ALA A 171 3.20 -10.91 2.06
N GLN A 172 2.36 -11.81 2.60
CA GLN A 172 1.03 -12.10 2.05
C GLN A 172 0.11 -10.88 2.08
N VAL A 173 0.20 -10.02 3.12
CA VAL A 173 -0.55 -8.75 3.15
C VAL A 173 -0.17 -7.87 1.98
N GLY A 174 1.13 -7.62 1.81
CA GLY A 174 1.61 -6.75 0.74
C GLY A 174 1.23 -7.29 -0.64
N ALA A 175 1.27 -8.62 -0.83
CA ALA A 175 0.91 -9.27 -2.08
C ALA A 175 -0.59 -9.10 -2.34
N ALA A 176 -1.43 -9.34 -1.34
CA ALA A 176 -2.87 -9.16 -1.48
C ALA A 176 -3.25 -7.72 -1.84
N VAL A 177 -2.62 -6.73 -1.20
CA VAL A 177 -2.84 -5.31 -1.53
C VAL A 177 -2.35 -5.02 -2.95
N ALA A 178 -1.19 -5.56 -3.34
CA ALA A 178 -0.67 -5.43 -4.70
C ALA A 178 -1.65 -5.99 -5.74
N PHE A 179 -2.20 -7.18 -5.54
CA PHE A 179 -3.12 -7.81 -6.49
C PHE A 179 -4.51 -7.16 -6.49
N GLY A 180 -4.99 -6.67 -5.35
CA GLY A 180 -6.20 -5.84 -5.27
C GLY A 180 -6.08 -4.57 -6.10
N LEU A 181 -4.92 -3.90 -6.02
CA LEU A 181 -4.61 -2.75 -6.89
C LEU A 181 -4.52 -3.14 -8.36
N ALA A 182 -3.93 -4.28 -8.71
CA ALA A 182 -3.90 -4.76 -10.10
C ALA A 182 -5.32 -5.00 -10.64
N GLY A 183 -6.23 -5.54 -9.82
CA GLY A 183 -7.65 -5.69 -10.18
C GLY A 183 -8.32 -4.35 -10.44
N LEU A 184 -8.09 -3.35 -9.59
CA LEU A 184 -8.54 -1.97 -9.82
C LEU A 184 -7.94 -1.37 -11.09
N ALA A 185 -6.65 -1.60 -11.34
CA ALA A 185 -5.96 -1.13 -12.52
C ALA A 185 -6.62 -1.69 -13.79
N ALA A 186 -6.91 -3.00 -13.82
CA ALA A 186 -7.59 -3.65 -14.95
C ALA A 186 -8.97 -3.01 -15.25
N VAL A 187 -9.75 -2.67 -14.22
CA VAL A 187 -11.06 -2.01 -14.41
C VAL A 187 -10.91 -0.55 -14.84
N SER A 188 -9.89 0.14 -14.33
CA SER A 188 -9.59 1.52 -14.72
C SER A 188 -9.17 1.64 -16.20
N TRP A 189 -8.62 0.58 -16.79
CA TRP A 189 -8.27 0.52 -18.22
C TRP A 189 -9.47 0.83 -19.11
N LYS A 190 -10.61 0.20 -18.79
CA LYS A 190 -11.83 0.31 -19.60
C LYS A 190 -12.57 1.61 -19.35
N SER A 191 -12.54 2.11 -18.12
CA SER A 191 -13.38 3.24 -17.69
C SER A 191 -12.68 4.60 -17.71
N ARG A 192 -11.34 4.65 -17.89
CA ARG A 192 -10.51 5.88 -17.75
C ARG A 192 -10.86 6.69 -16.49
N SER A 193 -11.24 6.00 -15.43
CA SER A 193 -11.87 6.59 -14.26
C SER A 193 -10.85 6.84 -13.14
N ALA A 194 -11.19 7.76 -12.24
CA ALA A 194 -10.40 8.06 -11.04
C ALA A 194 -10.55 6.99 -9.92
N LEU A 195 -10.93 5.74 -10.26
CA LEU A 195 -11.04 4.63 -9.31
C LEU A 195 -9.82 4.49 -8.41
N PRO A 196 -8.57 4.56 -8.91
CA PRO A 196 -7.39 4.35 -8.08
C PRO A 196 -7.25 5.40 -6.96
N ALA A 197 -7.79 6.62 -7.13
CA ALA A 197 -7.62 7.70 -6.15
C ALA A 197 -8.22 7.36 -4.77
N GLY A 198 -9.29 6.55 -4.72
CA GLY A 198 -9.90 6.10 -3.46
C GLY A 198 -9.10 5.03 -2.73
N ALA A 199 -8.25 4.29 -3.44
CA ALA A 199 -7.40 3.24 -2.87
C ALA A 199 -6.11 3.80 -2.23
N MET A 200 -5.68 5.01 -2.64
CA MET A 200 -4.40 5.60 -2.22
C MET A 200 -4.19 5.70 -0.70
N PRO A 201 -5.20 6.01 0.14
CA PRO A 201 -5.03 6.05 1.59
C PRO A 201 -4.54 4.72 2.18
N ALA A 202 -5.08 3.58 1.71
CA ALA A 202 -4.60 2.26 2.15
C ALA A 202 -3.13 2.05 1.77
N ILE A 203 -2.71 2.47 0.57
CA ILE A 203 -1.35 2.26 0.09
C ILE A 203 -0.35 3.12 0.86
N ALA A 204 -0.77 4.35 1.21
CA ALA A 204 0.01 5.26 2.03
C ALA A 204 0.27 4.71 3.44
N VAL A 205 -0.67 3.92 3.98
CA VAL A 205 -0.48 3.17 5.24
C VAL A 205 0.36 1.91 5.00
N ALA A 206 0.00 1.12 3.99
CA ALA A 206 0.60 -0.20 3.76
C ALA A 206 2.11 -0.12 3.60
N LEU A 207 2.64 0.74 2.72
CA LEU A 207 4.06 0.74 2.40
C LEU A 207 4.98 1.05 3.60
N PRO A 208 4.80 2.16 4.35
CA PRO A 208 5.63 2.44 5.51
C PRO A 208 5.49 1.39 6.62
N VAL A 209 4.26 0.93 6.87
CA VAL A 209 3.98 -0.04 7.93
C VAL A 209 4.58 -1.40 7.58
N LEU A 210 4.43 -1.87 6.35
CA LEU A 210 5.05 -3.10 5.85
C LEU A 210 6.58 -3.02 5.94
N ALA A 211 7.17 -1.91 5.47
CA ALA A 211 8.62 -1.72 5.50
C ALA A 211 9.17 -1.72 6.93
N PHE A 212 8.55 -0.96 7.83
CA PHE A 212 8.97 -0.90 9.22
C PHE A 212 8.74 -2.23 9.95
N SER A 213 7.60 -2.88 9.74
CA SER A 213 7.30 -4.16 10.39
C SER A 213 8.23 -5.27 9.88
N GLY A 214 8.58 -5.25 8.60
CA GLY A 214 9.61 -6.13 8.03
C GLY A 214 10.98 -5.89 8.66
N PHE A 215 11.39 -4.64 8.82
CA PHE A 215 12.64 -4.29 9.51
C PHE A 215 12.65 -4.72 10.99
N ALA A 216 11.57 -4.45 11.72
CA ALA A 216 11.48 -4.77 13.14
C ALA A 216 11.45 -6.28 13.42
N ASN A 217 11.13 -7.09 12.42
CA ASN A 217 11.07 -8.55 12.47
C ASN A 217 12.04 -9.18 11.49
N ASP A 218 13.13 -8.48 11.16
CA ASP A 218 14.12 -8.96 10.20
C ASP A 218 15.04 -10.00 10.86
N TYR A 219 14.82 -11.27 10.52
CA TYR A 219 15.64 -12.39 10.98
C TYR A 219 16.83 -12.68 10.05
N SER A 220 16.89 -12.01 8.90
CA SER A 220 17.86 -12.26 7.82
C SER A 220 18.94 -11.18 7.74
N GLU A 221 18.97 -10.25 8.71
CA GLU A 221 19.94 -9.15 8.83
C GLU A 221 20.09 -8.36 7.51
N LEU A 222 18.96 -8.09 6.87
CA LEU A 222 18.91 -7.31 5.65
C LEU A 222 19.35 -5.87 5.93
N PRO A 223 20.01 -5.21 4.97
CA PRO A 223 20.40 -3.82 5.15
C PRO A 223 19.17 -2.93 5.35
N VAL A 224 19.23 -2.01 6.33
CA VAL A 224 18.15 -1.05 6.64
C VAL A 224 17.64 -0.30 5.41
N TRP A 225 18.56 0.02 4.48
CA TRP A 225 18.20 0.76 3.27
C TRP A 225 17.21 0.00 2.38
N CYS A 226 17.19 -1.34 2.40
CA CYS A 226 16.20 -2.13 1.68
C CYS A 226 14.79 -1.71 2.10
N PHE A 227 14.52 -1.71 3.41
CA PHE A 227 13.22 -1.32 3.96
C PHE A 227 12.89 0.16 3.73
N VAL A 228 13.87 1.06 3.88
CA VAL A 228 13.68 2.50 3.60
C VAL A 228 13.23 2.72 2.15
N ILE A 229 13.88 2.06 1.19
CA ILE A 229 13.50 2.15 -0.22
C ILE A 229 12.06 1.65 -0.42
N LEU A 230 11.68 0.49 0.14
CA LEU A 230 10.32 -0.03 0.00
C LEU A 230 9.26 0.94 0.51
N GLY A 231 9.48 1.51 1.71
CA GLY A 231 8.54 2.41 2.34
C GLY A 231 8.41 3.76 1.63
N THR A 232 9.44 4.19 0.89
CA THR A 232 9.51 5.56 0.35
C THR A 232 9.58 5.63 -1.17
N ALA A 233 9.73 4.51 -1.89
CA ALA A 233 9.90 4.48 -3.34
C ALA A 233 8.87 5.29 -4.13
N PRO A 234 7.56 5.31 -3.80
CA PRO A 234 6.61 6.13 -4.54
C PRO A 234 6.85 7.65 -4.41
N LEU A 235 7.56 8.10 -3.37
CA LEU A 235 7.94 9.51 -3.24
C LEU A 235 8.98 9.93 -4.30
N LEU A 236 9.71 8.97 -4.88
CA LEU A 236 10.66 9.24 -5.96
C LEU A 236 9.96 9.76 -7.23
N LEU A 237 8.64 9.58 -7.36
CA LEU A 237 7.86 10.21 -8.43
C LEU A 237 7.94 11.74 -8.42
N TRP A 238 8.31 12.37 -7.31
CA TRP A 238 8.61 13.80 -7.28
C TRP A 238 9.82 14.20 -8.12
N LEU A 239 10.74 13.27 -8.39
CA LEU A 239 11.87 13.50 -9.29
C LEU A 239 11.42 13.77 -10.73
N GLU A 240 10.18 13.45 -11.10
CA GLU A 240 9.62 13.86 -12.39
C GLU A 240 9.52 15.38 -12.52
N LYS A 241 9.41 16.10 -11.40
CA LYS A 241 9.28 17.56 -11.42
C LYS A 241 10.63 18.24 -11.69
N LEU A 242 11.72 17.48 -11.67
CA LEU A 242 13.06 17.92 -12.01
C LEU A 242 13.41 17.50 -13.45
N PRO A 243 14.30 18.22 -14.15
CA PRO A 243 14.86 17.74 -15.41
C PRO A 243 15.65 16.42 -15.22
N PRO A 244 15.57 15.45 -16.16
CA PRO A 244 14.86 15.52 -17.44
C PRO A 244 13.37 15.17 -17.36
N GLY A 245 12.87 14.65 -16.23
CA GLY A 245 11.49 14.18 -16.07
C GLY A 245 10.44 15.23 -16.43
N SER A 246 10.72 16.50 -16.11
CA SER A 246 9.80 17.62 -16.39
C SER A 246 9.63 17.90 -17.89
N LEU A 247 10.55 17.41 -18.72
CA LEU A 247 10.57 17.59 -20.18
C LEU A 247 9.87 16.42 -20.91
N LEU A 248 9.60 15.31 -20.22
CA LEU A 248 9.01 14.11 -20.80
C LEU A 248 7.48 14.21 -20.83
N SER A 249 6.87 13.61 -21.87
CA SER A 249 5.42 13.56 -22.04
C SER A 249 4.92 12.19 -22.49
N GLY A 250 3.66 11.87 -22.19
CA GLY A 250 3.00 10.65 -22.62
C GLY A 250 3.73 9.39 -22.12
N TRP A 251 4.01 8.46 -23.04
CA TRP A 251 4.63 7.17 -22.70
C TRP A 251 6.05 7.30 -22.14
N SER A 252 6.83 8.28 -22.60
CA SER A 252 8.19 8.50 -22.10
C SER A 252 8.22 8.87 -20.61
N ARG A 253 7.26 9.70 -20.17
CA ARG A 253 7.09 10.06 -18.76
C ARG A 253 6.66 8.85 -17.92
N GLN A 254 5.72 8.06 -18.44
CA GLN A 254 5.30 6.83 -17.76
C GLN A 254 6.47 5.84 -17.63
N LEU A 255 7.27 5.63 -18.67
CA LEU A 255 8.46 4.77 -18.57
C LEU A 255 9.45 5.31 -17.52
N TYR A 256 9.69 6.62 -17.51
CA TYR A 256 10.53 7.28 -16.51
C TYR A 256 10.02 7.03 -15.08
N ASP A 257 8.72 7.20 -14.83
CA ASP A 257 8.11 6.92 -13.53
C ASP A 257 8.37 5.48 -13.07
N TRP A 258 8.19 4.53 -13.99
CA TRP A 258 8.42 3.11 -13.72
C TRP A 258 9.88 2.83 -13.39
N VAL A 259 10.81 3.40 -14.15
CA VAL A 259 12.25 3.25 -13.90
C VAL A 259 12.64 3.85 -12.55
N VAL A 260 12.23 5.09 -12.28
CA VAL A 260 12.61 5.83 -11.07
C VAL A 260 12.12 5.14 -9.79
N VAL A 261 10.94 4.51 -9.83
CA VAL A 261 10.39 3.81 -8.67
C VAL A 261 10.86 2.36 -8.60
N LEU A 262 10.80 1.61 -9.70
CA LEU A 262 11.06 0.16 -9.68
C LEU A 262 12.54 -0.20 -9.71
N VAL A 263 13.44 0.63 -10.25
CA VAL A 263 14.87 0.31 -10.22
C VAL A 263 15.42 0.28 -8.79
N PRO A 264 15.17 1.29 -7.93
CA PRO A 264 15.57 1.21 -6.51
C PRO A 264 14.95 0.02 -5.79
N VAL A 265 13.65 -0.22 -5.96
CA VAL A 265 12.96 -1.35 -5.32
C VAL A 265 13.49 -2.70 -5.82
N GLY A 266 13.73 -2.82 -7.12
CA GLY A 266 14.32 -4.01 -7.74
C GLY A 266 15.77 -4.23 -7.28
N SER A 267 16.53 -3.18 -7.01
CA SER A 267 17.87 -3.30 -6.43
C SER A 267 17.84 -3.84 -5.01
N ALA A 268 16.85 -3.44 -4.19
CA ALA A 268 16.63 -4.03 -2.88
C ALA A 268 16.30 -5.53 -2.99
N VAL A 269 15.41 -5.91 -3.92
CA VAL A 269 15.10 -7.32 -4.19
C VAL A 269 16.33 -8.10 -4.62
N ALA A 270 17.13 -7.58 -5.55
CA ALA A 270 18.33 -8.25 -6.05
C ALA A 270 19.37 -8.50 -4.94
N VAL A 271 19.54 -7.54 -4.02
CA VAL A 271 20.44 -7.71 -2.87
C VAL A 271 19.93 -8.77 -1.90
N VAL A 272 18.62 -8.83 -1.71
CA VAL A 272 18.00 -9.75 -0.75
C VAL A 272 17.99 -11.18 -1.28
N VAL A 273 17.66 -11.39 -2.56
CA VAL A 273 17.64 -12.72 -3.21
C VAL A 273 19.05 -13.24 -3.53
N GLY A 274 20.04 -12.35 -3.66
CA GLY A 274 21.42 -12.73 -3.96
C GLY A 274 22.26 -13.18 -2.76
N ARG A 275 21.70 -13.18 -1.55
CA ARG A 275 22.35 -13.67 -0.32
C ARG A 275 22.09 -15.15 -0.12
#